data_AF-A0A453QY74-F1
#
_entry.id   AF-A0A453QY74-F1
#
_cell.length_a   1.000
_cell.length_b   1.000
_cell.length_c   1.000
_cell.angle_alpha   90.00
_cell.angle_beta   90.00
_cell.angle_gamma   90.00
#
_symmetry.space_group_name_H-M   'P 1'
#
loop_
_entity.id
_entity.type
_entity.pdbx_description
1 polymer ?
#
loop_
_entity_poly.entity_id
_entity_poly.type
_entity_poly.pdbx_seq_one_letter_code
_entity_poly.pdbx_strand_id
1 'polypeptide(L)' 'RIKQKLAKKQRQNRPIPYWIRMRTDNTIRYNAKRRHWRRTKLGF' A
#
# COMPACT_ATOMS: atom_id res chain seq x y z
N ARG A 1 1.42 16.58 13.20
CA ARG A 1 2.22 15.33 13.04
C ARG A 1 1.37 14.08 12.78
N ILE A 2 0.40 13.72 13.64
CA ILE A 2 -0.44 12.50 13.43
C ILE A 2 -1.26 12.56 12.13
N LYS A 3 -1.92 13.69 11.83
CA LYS A 3 -2.68 13.92 10.59
C LYS A 3 -1.86 13.62 9.33
N GLN A 4 -0.60 14.05 9.29
CA GLN A 4 0.32 13.76 8.17
C GLN A 4 0.65 12.26 8.07
N LYS A 5 0.88 11.58 9.20
CA LYS A 5 1.10 10.12 9.23
C LYS A 5 -0.12 9.36 8.71
N LEU A 6 -1.33 9.74 9.14
CA LEU A 6 -2.59 9.15 8.67
C LEU A 6 -2.79 9.35 7.17
N ALA A 7 -2.60 10.58 6.68
CA ALA A 7 -2.70 10.90 5.25
C ALA A 7 -1.69 10.10 4.40
N LYS A 8 -0.45 9.90 4.88
CA LYS A 8 0.55 9.05 4.21
C LYS A 8 0.09 7.59 4.14
N LYS A 9 -0.42 7.02 5.23
CA LYS A 9 -0.91 5.64 5.27
C LYS A 9 -2.15 5.42 4.41
N GLN A 10 -3.00 6.42 4.26
CA GLN A 10 -4.13 6.37 3.33
C GLN A 10 -3.63 6.30 1.89
N ARG A 11 -2.69 7.18 1.49
CA ARG A 11 -2.12 7.20 0.13
C ARG A 11 -1.36 5.92 -0.23
N GLN A 12 -0.70 5.30 0.73
CA GLN A 12 0.02 4.03 0.53
C GLN A 12 -0.91 2.82 0.32
N ASN A 13 -2.16 2.88 0.81
CA ASN A 13 -3.07 1.75 0.83
C ASN A 13 -3.85 1.57 -0.49
N ARG A 14 -3.13 1.40 -1.60
CA ARG A 14 -3.68 1.23 -2.95
C ARG A 14 -3.20 -0.06 -3.61
N PRO A 15 -3.97 -0.62 -4.58
CA PRO A 15 -3.50 -1.72 -5.41
C PRO A 15 -2.31 -1.27 -6.27
N ILE A 16 -1.53 -2.25 -6.75
CA ILE A 16 -0.43 -1.99 -7.67
C ILE A 16 -1.01 -1.58 -9.03
N PRO A 17 -0.49 -0.51 -9.66
CA PRO A 17 -0.83 -0.15 -11.03
C PRO A 17 -0.59 -1.29 -12.03
N TYR A 18 -1.49 -1.42 -13.00
CA TYR A 18 -1.48 -2.54 -13.96
C TYR A 18 -0.19 -2.61 -14.78
N TRP A 19 0.29 -1.48 -15.28
CA TRP A 19 1.49 -1.40 -16.11
C TRP A 19 2.77 -1.86 -15.41
N ILE A 20 2.84 -1.84 -14.07
CA ILE A 20 3.97 -2.39 -13.32
C ILE A 20 4.05 -3.90 -13.53
N ARG A 21 2.91 -4.59 -13.66
CA ARG A 21 2.87 -6.03 -13.95
C ARG A 21 3.41 -6.35 -15.35
N MET A 22 3.36 -5.39 -16.27
CA MET A 22 3.79 -5.56 -17.66
C MET A 22 5.28 -5.24 -17.88
N ARG A 23 6.02 -4.82 -16.84
CA ARG A 23 7.47 -4.59 -16.95
C ARG A 23 8.22 -5.91 -17.13
N THR A 24 9.25 -5.92 -17.96
CA THR A 24 10.17 -7.06 -18.13
C THR A 24 10.83 -7.42 -16.79
N ASP A 25 11.02 -8.72 -16.56
CA ASP A 25 11.61 -9.30 -15.34
C ASP A 25 10.95 -8.90 -14.02
N ASN A 26 9.68 -8.46 -14.08
CA ASN A 26 8.94 -8.10 -12.89
C ASN A 26 8.38 -9.33 -12.17
N THR A 27 8.79 -9.53 -10.92
CA THR A 27 8.28 -10.58 -10.01
C THR A 27 7.08 -10.14 -9.18
N ILE A 28 6.74 -8.85 -9.18
CA ILE A 28 5.72 -8.27 -8.30
C ILE A 28 4.31 -8.58 -8.83
N ARG A 29 3.51 -9.32 -8.04
CA ARG A 29 2.12 -9.68 -8.36
C ARG A 29 1.07 -8.78 -7.69
N TYR A 30 1.22 -8.52 -6.40
CA TYR A 30 0.27 -7.74 -5.59
C TYR A 30 0.98 -6.91 -4.50
N ASN A 31 0.26 -5.94 -3.92
CA ASN A 31 0.80 -5.12 -2.83
C ASN A 31 0.69 -5.90 -1.51
N ALA A 32 1.76 -6.59 -1.13
CA ALA A 32 1.84 -7.33 0.14
C ALA A 32 1.68 -6.44 1.38
N LYS A 33 1.94 -5.13 1.26
CA LYS A 33 1.84 -4.16 2.37
C LYS A 33 0.49 -3.45 2.43
N ARG A 34 -0.53 -3.92 1.68
CA ARG A 34 -1.89 -3.38 1.74
C ARG A 34 -2.50 -3.64 3.11
N ARG A 35 -3.14 -2.64 3.69
CA ARG A 35 -3.66 -2.68 5.07
C ARG A 35 -5.18 -2.56 5.10
N HIS A 36 -5.81 -3.37 5.93
CA HIS A 36 -7.22 -3.18 6.29
C HIS A 36 -7.35 -2.71 7.74
N TRP A 37 -8.21 -1.72 8.00
CA TRP A 37 -8.31 -1.06 9.31
C TRP A 37 -8.89 -1.94 10.43
N ARG A 38 -9.66 -2.98 10.08
CA ARG A 38 -10.15 -3.97 11.04
C ARG A 38 -9.12 -5.04 11.38
N ARG A 39 -8.20 -5.37 10.46
CA ARG A 39 -7.22 -6.47 10.65
C ARG A 39 -5.93 -6.01 11.31
N THR A 40 -5.40 -4.84 10.93
CA THR A 40 -4.10 -4.35 11.44
C THR A 40 -4.21 -2.87 11.80
N LYS A 41 -3.92 -2.55 13.07
CA LYS A 41 -3.92 -1.19 13.61
C LYS A 41 -2.57 -0.50 13.34
N LEU A 42 -2.59 0.83 13.34
CA LEU A 42 -1.46 1.63 12.90
C LEU A 42 -0.45 1.98 14.02
N GLY A 43 -0.82 1.80 15.29
CA GLY A 43 0.08 1.86 16.45
C GLY A 43 0.96 3.12 16.48
N PHE A 44 0.33 4.30 16.53
CA PHE A 44 1.03 5.55 16.79
C PHE A 44 0.49 6.22 18.03
#